data_AF-A0A967LP71-F1
#
_entry.id   AF-A0A967LP71-F1
#
_cell.length_a   1.000
_cell.length_b   1.000
_cell.length_c   1.000
_cell.angle_alpha   90.00
_cell.angle_beta   90.00
_cell.angle_gamma   90.00
#
_symmetry.space_group_name_H-M   'P 1'
#
loop_
_entity.id
_entity.type
_entity.pdbx_description
1 polymer ?
#
loop_
_entity_poly.entity_id
_entity_poly.type
_entity_poly.pdbx_seq_one_letter_code
_entity_poly.pdbx_strand_id
1 'polypeptide(L)' 'GDAVAVEEPGYPRAVGALRACGFRVVPVPVDADGLVVDALPDGVRAVYCTPAHQYPLGGRMPATRRSELVRWAREHRA' A
#
# COMPACT_ATOMS: atom_id res chain seq x y z
N GLY A 1 -18.18 -2.12 2.85
CA GLY A 1 -17.31 -2.09 1.67
C GLY A 1 -15.96 -2.67 2.04
N ASP A 2 -15.32 -3.29 1.07
CA ASP A 2 -13.96 -3.83 1.20
C ASP A 2 -12.95 -2.71 1.47
N ALA A 3 -11.82 -3.07 2.09
CA ALA A 3 -10.76 -2.12 2.41
C ALA A 3 -9.55 -2.28 1.49
N VAL A 4 -8.91 -1.17 1.16
CA VAL A 4 -7.64 -1.13 0.43
C VAL A 4 -6.63 -0.34 1.24
N ALA A 5 -5.49 -0.95 1.51
CA ALA A 5 -4.35 -0.29 2.13
C ALA A 5 -3.64 0.59 1.09
N VAL A 6 -3.29 1.82 1.45
CA VAL A 6 -2.66 2.79 0.53
C VAL A 6 -1.54 3.51 1.25
N GLU A 7 -0.39 3.69 0.59
CA GLU A 7 0.72 4.51 1.08
C GLU A 7 0.26 5.89 1.62
N GLU A 8 0.85 6.33 2.73
CA GLU A 8 0.64 7.64 3.36
C GLU A 8 1.99 8.21 3.86
N PRO A 9 2.47 9.35 3.34
CA PRO A 9 1.92 10.09 2.21
C PRO A 9 1.93 9.26 0.91
N GLY A 10 0.87 9.36 0.13
CA GLY A 10 0.68 8.59 -1.10
C GLY A 10 0.03 9.38 -2.23
N TYR A 11 -0.46 8.68 -3.26
CA TYR A 11 -1.02 9.32 -4.45
C TYR A 11 -2.51 9.67 -4.28
N PRO A 12 -2.89 10.97 -4.16
CA PRO A 12 -4.26 11.35 -3.83
C PRO A 12 -5.29 10.96 -4.89
N ARG A 13 -4.89 10.86 -6.16
CA ARG A 13 -5.78 10.42 -7.23
C ARG A 13 -6.18 8.96 -7.10
N ALA A 14 -5.26 8.08 -6.68
CA ALA A 14 -5.59 6.69 -6.39
C ALA A 14 -6.56 6.59 -5.21
N VAL A 15 -6.32 7.35 -4.13
CA VAL A 15 -7.24 7.44 -2.98
C VAL A 15 -8.63 7.89 -3.41
N GLY A 16 -8.73 8.93 -4.24
CA GLY A 16 -9.99 9.43 -4.77
C GLY A 16 -10.75 8.39 -5.61
N ALA A 17 -10.04 7.70 -6.51
CA ALA A 17 -10.63 6.65 -7.34
C ALA A 17 -11.15 5.47 -6.50
N LEU A 18 -10.36 5.00 -5.53
CA LEU A 18 -10.76 3.91 -4.64
C LEU A 18 -12.01 4.27 -3.83
N ARG A 19 -12.05 5.48 -3.26
CA ARG A 19 -13.22 5.98 -2.53
C ARG A 19 -14.45 6.09 -3.43
N ALA A 20 -14.29 6.57 -4.66
CA ALA A 20 -15.38 6.67 -5.64
C ALA A 20 -15.94 5.29 -6.02
N CYS A 21 -15.13 4.23 -5.98
CA CYS A 21 -15.57 2.84 -6.16
C CYS A 21 -16.20 2.22 -4.89
N GLY A 22 -16.34 2.96 -3.79
CA GLY A 22 -16.95 2.48 -2.54
C GLY A 22 -16.01 1.70 -1.62
N PHE A 23 -14.70 1.70 -1.90
CA PHE A 23 -13.71 1.10 -1.01
C PHE A 23 -13.40 2.00 0.19
N ARG A 24 -13.20 1.36 1.34
CA ARG A 24 -12.60 2.01 2.51
C ARG A 24 -11.09 2.07 2.31
N VAL A 25 -10.54 3.27 2.20
CA VAL A 25 -9.09 3.46 2.09
C VAL A 25 -8.48 3.51 3.49
N VAL A 26 -7.49 2.66 3.74
CA VAL A 26 -6.74 2.62 5.00
C VAL A 26 -5.31 3.12 4.74
N PRO A 27 -4.87 4.21 5.37
CA PRO A 27 -3.52 4.73 5.17
C PRO A 27 -2.48 3.80 5.82
N VAL A 28 -1.33 3.64 5.17
CA VAL A 28 -0.19 2.85 5.65
C VAL A 28 1.08 3.68 5.52
N PRO A 29 1.88 3.82 6.60
CA PRO A 29 3.07 4.65 6.57
C PRO A 29 4.10 4.15 5.54
N VAL A 30 4.87 5.10 5.02
CA VAL A 30 6.05 4.82 4.20
C VAL A 30 7.33 5.24 4.93
N ASP A 31 8.39 4.46 4.75
CA ASP A 31 9.76 4.79 5.14
C ASP A 31 10.67 5.00 3.91
N ALA A 32 11.99 5.06 4.10
CA ALA A 32 12.94 5.23 3.01
C ALA A 32 12.89 4.10 1.95
N ASP A 33 12.41 2.93 2.34
CA ASP A 33 12.26 1.73 1.53
C ASP A 33 10.81 1.54 1.03
N GLY A 34 9.95 2.55 1.20
CA GLY A 34 8.56 2.54 0.72
C GLY A 34 7.56 2.08 1.79
N LEU A 35 6.47 1.44 1.36
CA LEU A 35 5.41 0.97 2.25
C LEU A 35 5.94 0.03 3.36
N VAL A 36 5.63 0.36 4.61
CA VAL A 36 6.01 -0.45 5.78
C VAL A 36 5.06 -1.65 5.89
N VAL A 37 5.53 -2.83 5.48
CA VAL A 37 4.72 -4.07 5.42
C VAL A 37 4.16 -4.46 6.79
N ASP A 38 4.94 -4.28 7.86
CA ASP A 38 4.51 -4.62 9.22
C ASP A 38 3.39 -3.70 9.76
N ALA A 39 3.14 -2.57 9.10
CA ALA A 39 2.04 -1.67 9.41
C ALA A 39 0.76 -1.97 8.62
N LEU A 40 0.75 -3.03 7.80
CA LEU A 40 -0.44 -3.41 7.04
C LEU A 40 -1.53 -3.97 7.98
N PRO A 41 -2.76 -3.45 7.90
CA PRO A 41 -3.86 -3.92 8.72
C PRO A 41 -4.44 -5.24 8.17
N ASP A 42 -4.97 -6.06 9.07
CA ASP A 42 -5.71 -7.27 8.70
C ASP A 42 -6.99 -6.94 7.92
N GLY A 43 -7.41 -7.88 7.07
CA GLY A 43 -8.72 -7.84 6.40
C GLY A 43 -8.85 -6.81 5.28
N VAL A 44 -7.74 -6.21 4.82
CA VAL A 44 -7.74 -5.49 3.54
C VAL A 44 -7.71 -6.47 2.37
N ARG A 45 -8.31 -6.05 1.26
CA ARG A 45 -8.50 -6.84 0.04
C ARG A 45 -7.48 -6.55 -1.06
N ALA A 46 -6.68 -5.50 -0.87
CA ALA A 46 -5.61 -5.09 -1.76
C ALA A 46 -4.69 -4.08 -1.07
N VAL A 47 -3.48 -3.93 -1.61
CA VAL A 47 -2.50 -2.89 -1.25
C VAL A 47 -2.16 -2.07 -2.50
N TYR A 48 -2.27 -0.76 -2.42
CA TYR A 48 -1.77 0.18 -3.42
C TYR A 48 -0.41 0.72 -2.98
N CYS A 49 0.62 0.49 -3.80
CA CYS A 49 1.96 1.03 -3.58
C CYS A 49 2.61 1.50 -4.88
N THR A 50 3.64 2.33 -4.76
CA THR A 50 4.41 2.89 -5.90
C THR A 50 5.89 2.46 -5.81
N PRO A 51 6.20 1.15 -5.98
CA PRO A 51 7.47 0.56 -5.52
C PRO A 51 8.70 0.96 -6.35
N ALA A 52 8.51 1.47 -7.57
CA ALA A 52 9.62 1.94 -8.42
C ALA A 52 9.98 3.40 -8.13
N HIS A 53 8.98 4.23 -7.83
CA HIS A 53 9.15 5.65 -7.51
C HIS A 53 8.00 6.05 -6.61
N GLN A 54 8.25 6.00 -5.30
CA GLN A 54 7.25 6.32 -4.31
C GLN A 54 6.72 7.73 -4.58
N TYR A 55 5.42 7.91 -4.59
CA TYR A 55 4.84 9.25 -4.70
C TYR A 55 4.41 9.75 -3.32
N PRO A 56 4.82 10.96 -2.86
CA PRO A 56 5.61 11.96 -3.57
C PRO A 56 7.13 11.92 -3.27
N LEU A 57 7.60 11.00 -2.42
CA LEU A 57 8.94 11.07 -1.83
C LEU A 57 10.07 10.56 -2.75
N GLY A 58 9.74 9.90 -3.87
CA GLY A 58 10.68 9.41 -4.87
C GLY A 58 11.46 8.14 -4.51
N GLY A 59 11.21 7.59 -3.31
CA GLY A 59 11.90 6.40 -2.79
C GLY A 59 11.72 5.16 -3.67
N ARG A 60 12.69 4.23 -3.60
CA ARG A 60 12.67 2.96 -4.34
C ARG A 60 12.53 1.82 -3.37
N MET A 61 11.47 1.03 -3.51
CA MET A 61 11.27 -0.16 -2.69
C MET A 61 12.28 -1.25 -3.08
N PRO A 62 13.17 -1.68 -2.17
CA PRO A 62 14.17 -2.71 -2.46
C PRO A 62 13.52 -4.07 -2.70
N ALA A 63 14.27 -4.99 -3.34
CA ALA A 63 13.76 -6.32 -3.66
C ALA A 63 13.29 -7.09 -2.43
N THR A 64 13.97 -6.94 -1.28
CA THR A 64 13.61 -7.56 0.00
C THR A 64 12.21 -7.12 0.46
N ARG A 65 11.95 -5.81 0.51
CA ARG A 65 10.63 -5.25 0.88
C ARG A 65 9.52 -5.67 -0.09
N ARG A 66 9.83 -5.77 -1.39
CA ARG A 66 8.87 -6.30 -2.39
C ARG A 66 8.52 -7.77 -2.11
N SER A 67 9.52 -8.58 -1.79
CA SER A 67 9.31 -9.99 -1.41
C SER A 67 8.51 -10.12 -0.12
N GLU A 68 8.77 -9.28 0.88
CA GLU A 68 7.98 -9.20 2.12
C GLU A 68 6.51 -8.89 1.82
N LEU A 69 6.24 -7.86 1.00
CA LEU A 69 4.88 -7.46 0.63
C LEU A 69 4.14 -8.58 -0.13
N VAL A 70 4.81 -9.25 -1.07
CA VAL A 70 4.22 -10.38 -1.82
C VAL A 70 3.93 -11.57 -0.90
N ARG A 71 4.82 -11.87 0.05
CA ARG A 71 4.59 -12.92 1.04
C ARG A 71 3.38 -12.58 1.91
N TRP A 72 3.32 -11.36 2.44
CA TRP A 72 2.20 -10.87 3.24
C TRP A 72 0.87 -10.99 2.47
N ALA A 73 0.82 -10.56 1.21
CA ALA A 73 -0.40 -10.62 0.39
C ALA A 73 -0.90 -12.06 0.20
N ARG A 74 0.01 -13.02 -0.02
CA ARG A 74 -0.31 -14.44 -0.14
C ARG A 74 -0.88 -15.04 1.15
N GLU A 75 -0.32 -14.66 2.29
CA GLU A 75 -0.77 -15.12 3.62
C GLU A 75 -2.18 -14.58 3.96
N HIS A 76 -2.49 -13.35 3.54
CA HIS A 76 -3.73 -12.66 3.89
C HIS A 76 -4.81 -12.70 2.79
N ARG A 77 -4.52 -13.32 1.64
CA ARG A 77 -5.37 -13.33 0.42
C ARG A 77 -5.76 -11.92 -0.03
N ALA A 78 -4.80 -11.00 0.05
CA ALA A 78 -4.89 -9.63 -0.41
C ALA A 78 -4.33 -9.44 -1.83
#